data_AF-A0A024T928-F1
#
_entry.id   AF-A0A024T928-F1
#
_cell.length_a   1.000
_cell.length_b   1.000
_cell.length_c   1.000
_cell.angle_alpha   90.00
_cell.angle_beta   90.00
_cell.angle_gamma   90.00
#
_symmetry.space_group_name_H-M   'P 1'
#
loop_
_entity.id
_entity.type
_entity.pdbx_description
1 polymer ?
#
loop_
_entity_poly.entity_id
_entity_poly.type
_entity_poly.pdbx_seq_one_letter_code
_entity_poly.pdbx_strand_id
1 'polypeptide(L)'
;MMRWMSTTAGAVKKQRLPLEGIRVVECGHLIAGPFAGTILGYFGAEVIKIEPKTGDQVREYRMVDDEHRTSLWWYSIARNKHSVSVDLKSEKGQAIVKQLVEKSDVVIENFRPGKMEQWGLGPKEFEVSNPGLIYSRISGYGQTGPNKGKPGFASVCEAFGGFRYVNGFPDRPSARPNLSLGDTMAGLHAALGITMALLGKVRHPAGTGQVVDVAIYESMFNVLEAIVPEYSYNGTIRECSGSTITGIVPSNTYPTLDNKQVVIGANMDSLYVKMMDLIGEPALKAHSTNTIRVVHQQAIDEAIAKWTKTLPLAEIVRQLDAAAIPVGPINSVADMSTDPHFAHREMFEPVQVPGHGKPLNIPSISPKLQATPGRTNWPGQPLGSGTRRVLKEVLGLSDTQVDALVMDKVVFESQASS
;
A
#
# COMPACT_ATOMS: atom_id res chain seq x y z
N MET A 1 -31.14 12.12 15.23
CA MET A 1 -30.59 13.36 15.81
C MET A 1 -30.34 13.12 17.30
N MET A 2 -29.09 12.90 17.72
CA MET A 2 -28.55 13.27 19.04
C MET A 2 -27.10 12.80 19.15
N ARG A 3 -26.21 13.80 19.01
CA ARG A 3 -24.77 13.75 19.30
C ARG A 3 -24.57 13.61 20.80
N TRP A 4 -23.65 12.74 21.22
CA TRP A 4 -23.07 12.80 22.56
C TRP A 4 -21.74 13.54 22.50
N MET A 5 -21.77 14.82 22.89
CA MET A 5 -20.61 15.52 23.43
C MET A 5 -20.88 15.71 24.92
N SER A 6 -20.14 14.97 25.74
CA SER A 6 -19.95 15.31 27.15
C SER A 6 -18.52 15.80 27.28
N THR A 7 -18.38 17.11 27.44
CA THR A 7 -17.12 17.78 27.75
C THR A 7 -16.96 17.83 29.27
N THR A 8 -16.05 17.02 29.79
CA THR A 8 -15.38 17.30 31.06
C THR A 8 -13.91 17.55 30.77
N ALA A 9 -13.49 18.80 31.02
CA ALA A 9 -12.08 19.17 31.02
C ALA A 9 -11.39 18.44 32.18
N GLY A 10 -10.58 17.44 31.84
CA GLY A 10 -9.65 16.75 32.72
C GLY A 10 -8.36 16.51 31.94
N ALA A 11 -7.23 16.49 32.65
CA ALA A 11 -5.85 16.30 32.15
C ALA A 11 -5.76 15.70 30.74
N VAL A 12 -4.96 16.30 29.85
CA VAL A 12 -4.72 15.82 28.47
C VAL A 12 -4.32 14.34 28.51
N LYS A 13 -5.32 13.46 28.49
CA LYS A 13 -5.11 12.02 28.37
C LYS A 13 -4.48 11.87 27.01
N LYS A 14 -3.27 11.32 26.95
CA LYS A 14 -2.61 10.93 25.70
C LYS A 14 -3.66 10.19 24.88
N GLN A 15 -4.12 10.82 23.80
CA GLN A 15 -5.21 10.29 23.00
C GLN A 15 -4.72 8.97 22.41
N ARG A 16 -5.38 7.87 22.77
CA ARG A 16 -5.00 6.55 22.29
C ARG A 16 -5.08 6.50 20.78
N LEU A 17 -4.13 5.82 20.14
CA LEU A 17 -4.20 5.60 18.70
C LEU A 17 -5.38 4.65 18.36
N PRO A 18 -5.93 4.69 17.14
CA PRO A 18 -7.17 3.98 16.81
C PRO A 18 -7.10 2.46 16.99
N LEU A 19 -5.92 1.87 16.82
CA LEU A 19 -5.66 0.43 16.96
C LEU A 19 -4.77 0.13 18.18
N GLU A 20 -4.60 1.09 19.10
CA GLU A 20 -3.86 0.85 20.34
C GLU A 20 -4.55 -0.25 21.17
N GLY A 21 -3.77 -1.26 21.55
CA GLY A 21 -4.26 -2.45 22.26
C GLY A 21 -4.65 -3.61 21.36
N ILE A 22 -4.63 -3.44 20.02
CA ILE A 22 -4.79 -4.54 19.07
C ILE A 22 -3.43 -5.19 18.82
N ARG A 23 -3.35 -6.52 18.96
CA ARG A 23 -2.14 -7.29 18.61
C ARG A 23 -2.33 -8.06 17.31
N VAL A 24 -1.32 -7.98 16.45
CA VAL A 24 -1.29 -8.59 15.11
C VAL A 24 -0.10 -9.53 15.01
N VAL A 25 -0.33 -10.78 14.62
CA VAL A 25 0.74 -11.69 14.17
C VAL A 25 0.79 -11.66 12.65
N GLU A 26 1.88 -11.16 12.10
CA GLU A 26 2.11 -11.06 10.65
C GLU A 26 3.09 -12.13 10.18
N CYS A 27 2.56 -13.18 9.57
CA CYS A 27 3.33 -14.24 8.90
C CYS A 27 3.55 -13.94 7.40
N GLY A 28 3.11 -12.77 6.92
CA GLY A 28 3.22 -12.42 5.51
C GLY A 28 4.66 -12.18 5.05
N HIS A 29 4.93 -12.36 3.76
CA HIS A 29 6.21 -12.12 3.12
C HIS A 29 6.12 -11.06 2.02
N LEU A 30 7.24 -10.43 1.72
CA LEU A 30 7.34 -9.42 0.66
C LEU A 30 6.43 -8.22 0.94
N ILE A 31 5.40 -8.01 0.13
CA ILE A 31 4.68 -6.73 0.10
C ILE A 31 3.25 -6.84 0.61
N ALA A 32 2.38 -7.72 0.10
CA ALA A 32 0.94 -7.59 0.35
C ALA A 32 0.56 -7.72 1.85
N GLY A 33 0.99 -8.80 2.51
CA GLY A 33 0.82 -8.98 3.95
C GLY A 33 1.58 -7.92 4.77
N PRO A 34 2.88 -7.73 4.50
CA PRO A 34 3.65 -6.71 5.20
C PRO A 34 3.14 -5.28 5.07
N PHE A 35 2.56 -4.90 3.93
CA PHE A 35 1.96 -3.59 3.75
C PHE A 35 0.71 -3.44 4.61
N ALA A 36 -0.15 -4.48 4.68
CA ALA A 36 -1.32 -4.47 5.56
C ALA A 36 -0.93 -4.29 7.04
N GLY A 37 0.03 -5.08 7.54
CA GLY A 37 0.49 -4.93 8.92
C GLY A 37 1.16 -3.59 9.19
N THR A 38 1.86 -3.03 8.21
CA THR A 38 2.44 -1.68 8.29
C THR A 38 1.36 -0.61 8.51
N ILE A 39 0.27 -0.65 7.72
CA ILE A 39 -0.85 0.28 7.86
C ILE A 39 -1.48 0.18 9.25
N LEU A 40 -1.69 -1.04 9.77
CA LEU A 40 -2.22 -1.24 11.12
C LEU A 40 -1.25 -0.70 12.19
N GLY A 41 0.05 -0.94 12.01
CA GLY A 41 1.11 -0.46 12.90
C GLY A 41 1.20 1.07 12.95
N TYR A 42 0.96 1.78 11.85
CA TYR A 42 0.89 3.26 11.85
C TYR A 42 -0.11 3.79 12.85
N PHE A 43 -1.25 3.11 12.97
CA PHE A 43 -2.38 3.51 13.78
C PHE A 43 -2.44 2.80 15.13
N GLY A 44 -1.30 2.24 15.59
CA GLY A 44 -1.09 1.83 16.98
C GLY A 44 -1.22 0.33 17.27
N ALA A 45 -1.45 -0.51 16.26
CA ALA A 45 -1.44 -1.95 16.48
C ALA A 45 -0.03 -2.45 16.85
N GLU A 46 0.06 -3.40 17.79
CA GLU A 46 1.30 -4.11 18.08
C GLU A 46 1.49 -5.21 17.03
N VAL A 47 2.40 -4.99 16.09
CA VAL A 47 2.63 -5.93 14.97
C VAL A 47 3.86 -6.78 15.24
N ILE A 48 3.62 -8.08 15.45
CA ILE A 48 4.66 -9.11 15.60
C ILE A 48 4.90 -9.72 14.23
N LYS A 49 6.00 -9.33 13.59
CA LYS A 49 6.43 -9.89 12.31
C LYS A 49 7.15 -11.21 12.54
N ILE A 50 6.56 -12.31 12.08
CA ILE A 50 7.22 -13.62 12.06
C ILE A 50 8.12 -13.70 10.83
N GLU A 51 9.40 -13.99 11.04
CA GLU A 51 10.39 -14.12 9.97
C GLU A 51 11.15 -15.44 10.08
N PRO A 52 11.58 -16.05 8.95
CA PRO A 52 12.53 -17.15 9.01
C PRO A 52 13.90 -16.64 9.48
N LYS A 53 14.84 -17.56 9.74
CA LYS A 53 16.23 -17.21 10.10
C LYS A 53 16.96 -16.31 9.10
N THR A 54 16.52 -16.31 7.84
CA THR A 54 17.07 -15.49 6.76
C THR A 54 16.39 -14.13 6.65
N GLY A 55 15.32 -13.90 7.40
CA GLY A 55 14.49 -12.70 7.28
C GLY A 55 13.55 -12.72 6.08
N ASP A 56 12.74 -11.67 5.98
CA ASP A 56 11.98 -11.38 4.76
C ASP A 56 12.93 -11.03 3.60
N GLN A 57 12.62 -11.52 2.39
CA GLN A 57 13.43 -11.26 1.19
C GLN A 57 13.51 -9.77 0.83
N VAL A 58 12.54 -8.94 1.24
CA VAL A 58 12.62 -7.49 1.02
C VAL A 58 13.86 -6.87 1.68
N ARG A 59 14.42 -7.49 2.73
CA ARG A 59 15.67 -7.04 3.37
C ARG A 59 16.86 -7.07 2.41
N GLU A 60 16.82 -7.84 1.33
CA GLU A 60 17.94 -8.00 0.38
C GLU A 60 17.68 -7.30 -0.97
N TYR A 61 16.50 -6.71 -1.17
CA TYR A 61 16.11 -6.16 -2.46
C TYR A 61 16.57 -4.71 -2.67
N ARG A 62 16.89 -4.39 -3.93
CA ARG A 62 17.26 -3.02 -4.38
C ARG A 62 18.51 -2.50 -3.66
N MET A 63 18.46 -1.26 -3.19
CA MET A 63 19.57 -0.63 -2.48
C MET A 63 19.59 -1.13 -1.03
N VAL A 64 20.69 -1.74 -0.66
CA VAL A 64 20.98 -2.27 0.67
C VAL A 64 22.00 -1.35 1.33
N ASP A 65 21.80 -1.01 2.60
CA ASP A 65 22.78 -0.21 3.33
C ASP A 65 24.06 -1.00 3.62
N ASP A 66 25.14 -0.26 3.88
CA ASP A 66 26.42 -0.88 4.23
C ASP A 66 26.50 -1.25 5.71
N GLU A 67 25.74 -0.55 6.57
CA GLU A 67 25.76 -0.69 8.03
C GLU A 67 25.15 -2.02 8.49
N HIS A 68 23.91 -2.31 8.09
CA HIS A 68 23.15 -3.48 8.55
C HIS A 68 22.95 -4.52 7.46
N ARG A 69 23.48 -4.26 6.25
CA ARG A 69 23.21 -5.06 5.06
C ARG A 69 21.70 -5.26 4.86
N THR A 70 20.92 -4.22 5.16
CA THR A 70 19.46 -4.23 5.07
C THR A 70 18.96 -3.23 4.02
N SER A 71 18.00 -3.67 3.22
CA SER A 71 17.37 -2.85 2.18
C SER A 71 16.78 -1.57 2.76
N LEU A 72 16.99 -0.45 2.09
CA LEU A 72 16.33 0.81 2.44
C LEU A 72 14.79 0.70 2.35
N TRP A 73 14.28 -0.25 1.55
CA TRP A 73 12.86 -0.53 1.46
C TRP A 73 12.31 -1.16 2.75
N TRP A 74 13.10 -1.99 3.43
CA TRP A 74 12.73 -2.61 4.71
C TRP A 74 12.36 -1.55 5.74
N TYR A 75 13.15 -0.48 5.85
CA TYR A 75 12.91 0.64 6.77
C TYR A 75 11.62 1.43 6.48
N SER A 76 10.97 1.20 5.35
CA SER A 76 9.65 1.76 5.05
C SER A 76 8.51 0.79 5.36
N ILE A 77 8.66 -0.50 5.01
CA ILE A 77 7.61 -1.53 5.14
C ILE A 77 7.67 -2.33 6.46
N ALA A 78 8.67 -2.10 7.31
CA ALA A 78 8.80 -2.74 8.62
C ALA A 78 8.51 -1.79 9.79
N ARG A 79 7.99 -0.60 9.48
CA ARG A 79 7.65 0.43 10.47
C ARG A 79 6.80 -0.14 11.59
N ASN A 80 7.18 0.17 12.82
CA ASN A 80 6.48 -0.21 14.04
C ASN A 80 6.33 -1.72 14.28
N LYS A 81 7.04 -2.58 13.53
CA LYS A 81 6.98 -4.03 13.71
C LYS A 81 8.05 -4.53 14.66
N HIS A 82 7.70 -5.54 15.44
CA HIS A 82 8.64 -6.34 16.22
C HIS A 82 9.05 -7.57 15.40
N SER A 83 10.33 -7.62 15.00
CA SER A 83 10.87 -8.76 14.24
C SER A 83 11.10 -9.94 15.18
N VAL A 84 10.38 -11.04 14.95
CA VAL A 84 10.48 -12.29 15.70
C VAL A 84 10.86 -13.40 14.74
N SER A 85 12.05 -13.97 14.91
CA SER A 85 12.56 -14.99 14.01
C SER A 85 12.30 -16.39 14.55
N VAL A 86 11.52 -17.19 13.80
CA VAL A 86 11.06 -18.53 14.19
C VAL A 86 11.16 -19.47 12.98
N ASP A 87 11.64 -20.69 13.20
CA ASP A 87 11.61 -21.74 12.19
C ASP A 87 10.23 -22.40 12.10
N LEU A 88 9.38 -21.88 11.20
CA LEU A 88 8.07 -22.44 10.87
C LEU A 88 8.13 -23.83 10.19
N LYS A 89 9.31 -24.35 9.84
CA LYS A 89 9.44 -25.74 9.38
C LYS A 89 9.50 -26.74 10.54
N SER A 90 9.80 -26.28 11.75
CA SER A 90 9.84 -27.12 12.94
C SER A 90 8.47 -27.14 13.65
N GLU A 91 8.08 -28.29 14.20
CA GLU A 91 6.85 -28.42 14.99
C GLU A 91 6.88 -27.49 16.23
N LYS A 92 8.04 -27.38 16.89
CA LYS A 92 8.23 -26.45 18.02
C LYS A 92 8.02 -25.00 17.61
N GLY A 93 8.52 -24.58 16.45
CA GLY A 93 8.33 -23.23 15.93
C GLY A 93 6.87 -22.94 15.55
N GLN A 94 6.19 -23.91 14.95
CA GLN A 94 4.75 -23.84 14.69
C GLN A 94 3.96 -23.71 15.99
N ALA A 95 4.32 -24.48 17.03
CA ALA A 95 3.68 -24.40 18.34
C ALA A 95 3.89 -23.02 19.03
N ILE A 96 5.04 -22.38 18.85
CA ILE A 96 5.29 -21.01 19.33
C ILE A 96 4.36 -20.03 18.62
N VAL A 97 4.30 -20.08 17.29
CA VAL A 97 3.46 -19.17 16.50
C VAL A 97 1.98 -19.41 16.81
N LYS A 98 1.55 -20.65 17.00
CA LYS A 98 0.19 -20.98 17.46
C LYS A 98 -0.16 -20.26 18.76
N GLN A 99 0.69 -20.34 19.77
CA GLN A 99 0.48 -19.65 21.05
C GLN A 99 0.46 -18.13 20.92
N LEU A 100 1.27 -17.56 20.01
CA LEU A 100 1.23 -16.11 19.73
C LEU A 100 -0.11 -15.72 19.09
N VAL A 101 -0.62 -16.51 18.14
CA VAL A 101 -1.93 -16.29 17.52
C VAL A 101 -3.07 -16.39 18.54
N GLU A 102 -3.02 -17.36 19.46
CA GLU A 102 -4.00 -17.50 20.55
C GLU A 102 -4.07 -16.28 21.46
N LYS A 103 -2.97 -15.51 21.57
CA LYS A 103 -2.87 -14.29 22.39
C LYS A 103 -2.98 -12.98 21.59
N SER A 104 -3.47 -13.07 20.35
CA SER A 104 -3.57 -11.95 19.42
C SER A 104 -4.99 -11.75 18.89
N ASP A 105 -5.27 -10.56 18.38
CA ASP A 105 -6.57 -10.19 17.82
C ASP A 105 -6.65 -10.48 16.32
N VAL A 106 -5.51 -10.41 15.64
CA VAL A 106 -5.41 -10.51 14.18
C VAL A 106 -4.25 -11.41 13.78
N VAL A 107 -4.46 -12.23 12.76
CA VAL A 107 -3.39 -12.88 11.99
C VAL A 107 -3.41 -12.36 10.56
N ILE A 108 -2.24 -12.10 9.99
CA ILE A 108 -2.06 -11.76 8.58
C ILE A 108 -1.13 -12.79 7.94
N GLU A 109 -1.60 -13.42 6.87
CA GLU A 109 -0.80 -14.33 6.05
C GLU A 109 -0.99 -14.03 4.56
N ASN A 110 0.04 -14.29 3.76
CA ASN A 110 -0.05 -14.20 2.30
C ASN A 110 0.63 -15.37 1.58
N PHE A 111 0.52 -16.56 2.17
CA PHE A 111 0.99 -17.79 1.57
C PHE A 111 0.00 -18.31 0.54
N ARG A 112 0.43 -19.31 -0.22
CA ARG A 112 -0.51 -20.07 -1.06
C ARG A 112 -1.57 -20.74 -0.16
N PRO A 113 -2.85 -20.74 -0.57
CA PRO A 113 -3.92 -21.40 0.16
C PRO A 113 -3.55 -22.83 0.57
N GLY A 114 -3.84 -23.20 1.81
CA GLY A 114 -3.49 -24.51 2.39
C GLY A 114 -2.15 -24.53 3.15
N LYS A 115 -1.27 -23.53 2.99
CA LYS A 115 0.05 -23.58 3.61
C LYS A 115 0.01 -23.44 5.14
N MET A 116 -0.84 -22.56 5.66
CA MET A 116 -1.03 -22.38 7.10
C MET A 116 -1.70 -23.61 7.71
N GLU A 117 -2.64 -24.23 7.00
CA GLU A 117 -3.28 -25.49 7.41
C GLU A 117 -2.28 -26.64 7.53
N GLN A 118 -1.33 -26.77 6.60
CA GLN A 118 -0.25 -27.77 6.69
C GLN A 118 0.64 -27.62 7.92
N TRP A 119 0.69 -26.41 8.50
CA TRP A 119 1.44 -26.11 9.72
C TRP A 119 0.59 -26.16 10.98
N GLY A 120 -0.69 -26.55 10.89
CA GLY A 120 -1.61 -26.50 12.03
C GLY A 120 -1.87 -25.08 12.54
N LEU A 121 -1.79 -24.11 11.63
CA LEU A 121 -1.99 -22.68 11.90
C LEU A 121 -3.14 -22.09 11.06
N GLY A 122 -3.99 -22.93 10.46
CA GLY A 122 -5.15 -22.47 9.70
C GLY A 122 -6.23 -21.86 10.58
N PRO A 123 -7.20 -21.11 10.03
CA PRO A 123 -8.23 -20.41 10.81
C PRO A 123 -9.06 -21.34 11.70
N LYS A 124 -9.36 -22.57 11.24
CA LYS A 124 -10.15 -23.56 11.98
C LYS A 124 -9.52 -23.98 13.31
N GLU A 125 -8.19 -23.91 13.40
CA GLU A 125 -7.43 -24.29 14.60
C GLU A 125 -7.72 -23.39 15.80
N PHE A 126 -8.27 -22.20 15.55
CA PHE A 126 -8.48 -21.17 16.56
C PHE A 126 -9.95 -20.88 16.86
N GLU A 127 -10.90 -21.54 16.18
CA GLU A 127 -12.34 -21.27 16.35
C GLU A 127 -12.82 -21.47 17.79
N VAL A 128 -12.22 -22.42 18.51
CA VAL A 128 -12.56 -22.72 19.92
C VAL A 128 -11.71 -21.92 20.89
N SER A 129 -10.39 -21.86 20.68
CA SER A 129 -9.45 -21.22 21.63
C SER A 129 -9.43 -19.70 21.53
N ASN A 130 -9.70 -19.14 20.36
CA ASN A 130 -9.77 -17.71 20.11
C ASN A 130 -10.90 -17.39 19.09
N PRO A 131 -12.18 -17.52 19.48
CA PRO A 131 -13.33 -17.26 18.60
C PRO A 131 -13.43 -15.79 18.14
N GLY A 132 -12.69 -14.90 18.80
CA GLY A 132 -12.60 -13.48 18.44
C GLY A 132 -11.55 -13.17 17.37
N LEU A 133 -10.79 -14.16 16.89
CA LEU A 133 -9.67 -13.94 15.99
C LEU A 133 -10.10 -13.47 14.60
N ILE A 134 -9.51 -12.38 14.13
CA ILE A 134 -9.65 -11.94 12.74
C ILE A 134 -8.49 -12.52 11.94
N TYR A 135 -8.81 -13.36 10.96
CA TYR A 135 -7.81 -14.09 10.20
C TYR A 135 -7.76 -13.56 8.76
N SER A 136 -6.77 -12.73 8.45
CA SER A 136 -6.60 -12.14 7.12
C SER A 136 -5.69 -13.00 6.24
N ARG A 137 -6.17 -13.29 5.03
CA ARG A 137 -5.53 -14.18 4.06
C ARG A 137 -5.43 -13.46 2.73
N ILE A 138 -4.21 -13.22 2.28
CA ILE A 138 -3.96 -12.48 1.04
C ILE A 138 -3.31 -13.41 0.03
N SER A 139 -4.02 -13.80 -1.01
CA SER A 139 -3.47 -14.72 -2.02
C SER A 139 -3.64 -14.19 -3.43
N GLY A 140 -2.98 -14.81 -4.41
CA GLY A 140 -3.06 -14.36 -5.79
C GLY A 140 -4.48 -14.39 -6.37
N TYR A 141 -5.26 -15.42 -5.99
CA TYR A 141 -6.55 -15.77 -6.61
C TYR A 141 -7.68 -16.03 -5.59
N GLY A 142 -7.50 -15.69 -4.31
CA GLY A 142 -8.47 -15.96 -3.24
C GLY A 142 -8.28 -17.34 -2.60
N GLN A 143 -8.99 -17.62 -1.50
CA GLN A 143 -8.97 -18.93 -0.85
C GLN A 143 -9.90 -19.95 -1.52
N THR A 144 -10.72 -19.51 -2.46
CA THR A 144 -11.71 -20.33 -3.17
C THR A 144 -11.60 -20.19 -4.69
N GLY A 145 -12.41 -20.93 -5.44
CA GLY A 145 -12.40 -20.91 -6.90
C GLY A 145 -11.34 -21.80 -7.56
N PRO A 146 -11.38 -21.94 -8.89
CA PRO A 146 -10.57 -22.89 -9.65
C PRO A 146 -9.07 -22.56 -9.64
N ASN A 147 -8.71 -21.29 -9.44
CA ASN A 147 -7.33 -20.83 -9.47
C ASN A 147 -6.67 -20.73 -8.09
N LYS A 148 -7.36 -21.07 -6.98
CA LYS A 148 -6.85 -20.87 -5.61
C LYS A 148 -5.46 -21.46 -5.36
N GLY A 149 -5.13 -22.59 -5.99
CA GLY A 149 -3.85 -23.28 -5.82
C GLY A 149 -2.71 -22.71 -6.67
N LYS A 150 -2.98 -21.78 -7.58
CA LYS A 150 -1.96 -21.24 -8.50
C LYS A 150 -1.02 -20.28 -7.76
N PRO A 151 0.28 -20.28 -8.11
CA PRO A 151 1.18 -19.22 -7.68
C PRO A 151 0.72 -17.88 -8.24
N GLY A 152 0.67 -16.84 -7.41
CA GLY A 152 0.31 -15.48 -7.85
C GLY A 152 1.19 -14.44 -7.18
N PHE A 153 2.09 -13.85 -7.97
CA PHE A 153 2.72 -12.58 -7.63
C PHE A 153 1.90 -11.43 -8.22
N ALA A 154 2.02 -10.23 -7.66
CA ALA A 154 1.34 -9.03 -8.15
C ALA A 154 1.40 -8.88 -9.67
N SER A 155 2.56 -9.13 -10.29
CA SER A 155 2.69 -8.97 -11.74
C SER A 155 1.78 -9.87 -12.57
N VAL A 156 1.56 -11.11 -12.12
CA VAL A 156 0.68 -12.07 -12.81
C VAL A 156 -0.77 -11.74 -12.50
N CYS A 157 -1.07 -11.38 -11.26
CA CYS A 157 -2.42 -11.01 -10.84
C CYS A 157 -2.90 -9.69 -11.48
N GLU A 158 -2.03 -8.71 -11.68
CA GLU A 158 -2.30 -7.48 -12.43
C GLU A 158 -2.64 -7.78 -13.91
N ALA A 159 -1.95 -8.74 -14.51
CA ALA A 159 -2.24 -9.17 -15.87
C ALA A 159 -3.57 -9.93 -15.94
N PHE A 160 -3.75 -10.91 -15.04
CA PHE A 160 -4.95 -11.74 -14.97
C PHE A 160 -6.21 -10.92 -14.64
N GLY A 161 -6.08 -9.93 -13.75
CA GLY A 161 -7.17 -9.03 -13.36
C GLY A 161 -7.50 -7.98 -14.42
N GLY A 162 -6.85 -7.97 -15.59
CA GLY A 162 -7.14 -7.06 -16.71
C GLY A 162 -6.46 -5.69 -16.63
N PHE A 163 -5.86 -5.32 -15.48
CA PHE A 163 -5.23 -4.01 -15.30
C PHE A 163 -4.15 -3.73 -16.33
N ARG A 164 -3.26 -4.70 -16.62
CA ARG A 164 -2.19 -4.46 -17.60
C ARG A 164 -2.71 -4.27 -19.02
N TYR A 165 -3.85 -4.88 -19.38
CA TYR A 165 -4.38 -4.83 -20.75
C TYR A 165 -4.64 -3.40 -21.24
N VAL A 166 -5.05 -2.51 -20.34
CA VAL A 166 -5.40 -1.12 -20.67
C VAL A 166 -4.24 -0.12 -20.47
N ASN A 167 -3.08 -0.58 -20.02
CA ASN A 167 -1.94 0.29 -19.69
C ASN A 167 -0.81 0.15 -20.71
N GLY A 168 -0.29 1.27 -21.18
CA GLY A 168 0.81 1.33 -22.15
C GLY A 168 0.40 1.97 -23.46
N PHE A 169 1.20 1.74 -24.50
CA PHE A 169 0.94 2.25 -25.85
C PHE A 169 0.40 1.13 -26.75
N PRO A 170 -0.53 1.41 -27.68
CA PRO A 170 -1.11 0.41 -28.59
C PRO A 170 -0.09 -0.36 -29.45
N ASP A 171 1.05 0.26 -29.74
CA ASP A 171 2.04 -0.19 -30.73
C ASP A 171 3.10 -1.14 -30.16
N ARG A 172 3.01 -1.50 -28.87
CA ARG A 172 4.02 -2.31 -28.16
C ARG A 172 3.37 -3.14 -27.05
N PRO A 173 4.08 -4.12 -26.44
CA PRO A 173 3.54 -4.88 -25.33
C PRO A 173 3.04 -3.99 -24.18
N SER A 174 1.93 -4.39 -23.56
CA SER A 174 1.32 -3.68 -22.44
C SER A 174 2.34 -3.35 -21.34
N ALA A 175 2.26 -2.13 -20.83
CA ALA A 175 3.14 -1.62 -19.79
C ALA A 175 2.67 -2.06 -18.40
N ARG A 176 3.60 -2.04 -17.45
CA ARG A 176 3.31 -2.19 -16.03
C ARG A 176 3.82 -0.99 -15.24
N PRO A 177 3.16 -0.63 -14.13
CA PRO A 177 3.77 0.27 -13.15
C PRO A 177 5.11 -0.30 -12.67
N ASN A 178 6.13 0.54 -12.53
CA ASN A 178 7.44 0.15 -12.00
C ASN A 178 7.44 0.02 -10.45
N LEU A 179 6.32 -0.43 -9.88
CA LEU A 179 6.08 -0.65 -8.46
C LEU A 179 5.18 -1.89 -8.28
N SER A 180 5.14 -2.49 -7.09
CA SER A 180 4.23 -3.61 -6.81
C SER A 180 2.82 -3.12 -6.48
N LEU A 181 2.10 -2.65 -7.48
CA LEU A 181 0.78 -2.04 -7.29
C LEU A 181 -0.24 -3.08 -6.82
N GLY A 182 -0.26 -4.28 -7.42
CA GLY A 182 -1.16 -5.35 -7.01
C GLY A 182 -1.03 -5.72 -5.53
N ASP A 183 0.20 -5.92 -5.06
CA ASP A 183 0.44 -6.24 -3.64
C ASP A 183 0.02 -5.09 -2.72
N THR A 184 0.30 -3.84 -3.12
CA THR A 184 -0.04 -2.65 -2.33
C THR A 184 -1.56 -2.49 -2.20
N MET A 185 -2.29 -2.63 -3.31
CA MET A 185 -3.76 -2.57 -3.32
C MET A 185 -4.38 -3.71 -2.50
N ALA A 186 -3.86 -4.94 -2.62
CA ALA A 186 -4.30 -6.04 -1.80
C ALA A 186 -4.02 -5.82 -0.30
N GLY A 187 -2.86 -5.26 0.05
CA GLY A 187 -2.51 -4.88 1.42
C GLY A 187 -3.46 -3.81 1.99
N LEU A 188 -3.85 -2.82 1.17
CA LEU A 188 -4.86 -1.82 1.55
C LEU A 188 -6.24 -2.43 1.77
N HIS A 189 -6.71 -3.30 0.87
CA HIS A 189 -7.97 -4.02 1.05
C HIS A 189 -7.95 -4.93 2.28
N ALA A 190 -6.83 -5.57 2.57
CA ALA A 190 -6.66 -6.38 3.78
C ALA A 190 -6.72 -5.53 5.04
N ALA A 191 -5.99 -4.41 5.10
CA ALA A 191 -6.05 -3.48 6.25
C ALA A 191 -7.46 -2.91 6.45
N LEU A 192 -8.15 -2.55 5.37
CA LEU A 192 -9.56 -2.12 5.39
C LEU A 192 -10.46 -3.23 5.94
N GLY A 193 -10.36 -4.44 5.39
CA GLY A 193 -11.15 -5.60 5.81
C GLY A 193 -10.92 -5.97 7.27
N ILE A 194 -9.67 -5.95 7.75
CA ILE A 194 -9.32 -6.16 9.16
C ILE A 194 -9.98 -5.08 10.04
N THR A 195 -9.90 -3.81 9.64
CA THR A 195 -10.49 -2.71 10.40
C THR A 195 -12.02 -2.82 10.44
N MET A 196 -12.66 -3.21 9.33
CA MET A 196 -14.11 -3.47 9.28
C MET A 196 -14.49 -4.68 10.14
N ALA A 197 -13.70 -5.75 10.13
CA ALA A 197 -13.91 -6.93 10.96
C ALA A 197 -13.75 -6.61 12.46
N LEU A 198 -12.76 -5.79 12.84
CA LEU A 198 -12.58 -5.30 14.21
C LEU A 198 -13.78 -4.46 14.65
N LEU A 199 -14.24 -3.53 13.80
CA LEU A 199 -15.42 -2.72 14.08
C LEU A 199 -16.69 -3.60 14.20
N GLY A 200 -16.84 -4.57 13.31
CA GLY A 200 -17.93 -5.54 13.33
C GLY A 200 -17.92 -6.36 14.62
N LYS A 201 -16.75 -6.85 15.04
CA LYS A 201 -16.54 -7.57 16.31
C LYS A 201 -17.00 -6.75 17.52
N VAL A 202 -16.65 -5.47 17.58
CA VAL A 202 -17.07 -4.58 18.69
C VAL A 202 -18.57 -4.28 18.67
N ARG A 203 -19.21 -4.26 17.49
CA ARG A 203 -20.63 -3.95 17.34
C ARG A 203 -21.54 -5.16 17.48
N HIS A 204 -21.02 -6.36 17.22
CA HIS A 204 -21.80 -7.58 17.25
C HIS A 204 -21.84 -8.15 18.67
N PRO A 205 -23.02 -8.49 19.24
CA PRO A 205 -23.12 -8.98 20.62
C PRO A 205 -22.28 -10.22 20.92
N ALA A 206 -22.10 -11.09 19.92
CA ALA A 206 -21.28 -12.30 20.07
C ALA A 206 -19.76 -12.05 20.08
N GLY A 207 -19.30 -10.87 19.63
CA GLY A 207 -17.87 -10.52 19.65
C GLY A 207 -16.96 -11.47 18.85
N THR A 208 -17.50 -12.19 17.86
CA THR A 208 -16.76 -13.18 17.08
C THR A 208 -15.92 -12.54 15.99
N GLY A 209 -14.75 -13.13 15.74
CA GLY A 209 -13.90 -12.80 14.61
C GLY A 209 -14.40 -13.41 13.30
N GLN A 210 -13.61 -13.27 12.24
CA GLN A 210 -13.94 -13.80 10.92
C GLN A 210 -12.69 -13.88 10.03
N VAL A 211 -12.81 -14.60 8.92
CA VAL A 211 -11.80 -14.60 7.87
C VAL A 211 -11.98 -13.38 6.97
N VAL A 212 -10.88 -12.67 6.70
CA VAL A 212 -10.80 -11.62 5.67
C VAL A 212 -10.01 -12.21 4.49
N ASP A 213 -10.72 -12.69 3.47
CA ASP A 213 -10.13 -13.22 2.23
C ASP A 213 -9.94 -12.08 1.22
N VAL A 214 -8.70 -11.86 0.78
CA VAL A 214 -8.34 -10.83 -0.20
C VAL A 214 -7.55 -11.49 -1.32
N ALA A 215 -8.09 -11.46 -2.54
CA ALA A 215 -7.33 -11.83 -3.72
C ALA A 215 -6.63 -10.60 -4.34
N ILE A 216 -5.37 -10.79 -4.74
CA ILE A 216 -4.61 -9.73 -5.43
C ILE A 216 -5.28 -9.38 -6.76
N TYR A 217 -5.73 -10.36 -7.55
CA TYR A 217 -6.39 -10.07 -8.82
C TYR A 217 -7.74 -9.35 -8.63
N GLU A 218 -8.51 -9.68 -7.58
CA GLU A 218 -9.78 -8.99 -7.27
C GLU A 218 -9.52 -7.54 -6.86
N SER A 219 -8.42 -7.31 -6.13
CA SER A 219 -8.01 -5.95 -5.77
C SER A 219 -7.67 -5.11 -7.00
N MET A 220 -7.07 -5.72 -8.03
CA MET A 220 -6.82 -5.07 -9.32
C MET A 220 -8.04 -5.01 -10.22
N PHE A 221 -8.95 -5.98 -10.14
CA PHE A 221 -10.22 -5.95 -10.85
C PHE A 221 -11.11 -4.80 -10.35
N ASN A 222 -11.10 -4.54 -9.04
CA ASN A 222 -11.90 -3.46 -8.44
C ASN A 222 -11.54 -2.08 -9.02
N VAL A 223 -10.26 -1.84 -9.36
CA VAL A 223 -9.84 -0.56 -9.98
C VAL A 223 -10.25 -0.42 -11.45
N LEU A 224 -10.84 -1.46 -12.07
CA LEU A 224 -11.45 -1.39 -13.40
C LEU A 224 -12.90 -0.87 -13.35
N GLU A 225 -13.23 -0.08 -12.33
CA GLU A 225 -14.58 0.40 -11.97
C GLU A 225 -15.35 0.99 -13.17
N ALA A 226 -14.69 1.76 -14.04
CA ALA A 226 -15.33 2.30 -15.24
C ALA A 226 -15.40 1.32 -16.42
N ILE A 227 -14.46 0.37 -16.51
CA ILE A 227 -14.25 -0.47 -17.70
C ILE A 227 -15.23 -1.65 -17.73
N VAL A 228 -15.46 -2.26 -16.56
CA VAL A 228 -16.39 -3.38 -16.42
C VAL A 228 -17.83 -2.99 -16.86
N PRO A 229 -18.43 -1.88 -16.39
CA PRO A 229 -19.76 -1.50 -16.81
C PRO A 229 -19.83 -1.10 -18.30
N GLU A 230 -18.79 -0.49 -18.86
CA GLU A 230 -18.73 -0.17 -20.30
C GLU A 230 -18.83 -1.44 -21.15
N TYR A 231 -18.00 -2.45 -20.86
CA TYR A 231 -18.09 -3.73 -21.54
C TYR A 231 -19.46 -4.40 -21.33
N SER A 232 -19.97 -4.37 -20.09
CA SER A 232 -21.28 -4.97 -19.78
C SER A 232 -22.44 -4.32 -20.53
N TYR A 233 -22.39 -3.01 -20.79
CA TYR A 233 -23.49 -2.27 -21.38
C TYR A 233 -23.51 -2.37 -22.91
N ASN A 234 -22.36 -2.21 -23.57
CA ASN A 234 -22.30 -2.15 -25.04
C ASN A 234 -21.14 -2.95 -25.67
N GLY A 235 -20.44 -3.80 -24.90
CA GLY A 235 -19.34 -4.61 -25.39
C GLY A 235 -18.06 -3.83 -25.70
N THR A 236 -17.92 -2.59 -25.22
CA THR A 236 -16.69 -1.80 -25.43
C THR A 236 -15.50 -2.49 -24.77
N ILE A 237 -14.46 -2.74 -25.58
CA ILE A 237 -13.18 -3.24 -25.12
C ILE A 237 -12.22 -2.05 -25.06
N ARG A 238 -11.88 -1.59 -23.86
CA ARG A 238 -10.91 -0.51 -23.67
C ARG A 238 -9.50 -1.04 -23.92
N GLU A 239 -8.76 -0.39 -24.80
CA GLU A 239 -7.37 -0.73 -25.14
C GLU A 239 -6.37 0.23 -24.46
N CYS A 240 -5.08 -0.05 -24.64
CA CYS A 240 -4.00 0.86 -24.27
C CYS A 240 -4.21 2.25 -24.90
N SER A 241 -4.09 3.32 -24.11
CA SER A 241 -4.37 4.69 -24.56
C SER A 241 -3.12 5.60 -24.59
N GLY A 242 -1.94 5.04 -24.30
CA GLY A 242 -0.72 5.82 -24.13
C GLY A 242 -0.82 6.68 -22.88
N SER A 243 -0.63 8.00 -23.04
CA SER A 243 -0.66 8.98 -21.96
C SER A 243 -2.01 9.69 -21.78
N THR A 244 -3.02 9.35 -22.59
CA THR A 244 -4.36 9.96 -22.55
C THR A 244 -5.35 9.10 -21.77
N ILE A 245 -6.50 9.67 -21.40
CA ILE A 245 -7.64 8.93 -20.86
C ILE A 245 -8.67 8.74 -21.98
N THR A 246 -8.90 7.49 -22.39
CA THR A 246 -9.85 7.15 -23.47
C THR A 246 -11.21 7.81 -23.24
N GLY A 247 -11.67 8.57 -24.23
CA GLY A 247 -12.98 9.23 -24.19
C GLY A 247 -13.05 10.50 -23.36
N ILE A 248 -11.94 11.01 -22.80
CA ILE A 248 -11.92 12.21 -21.96
C ILE A 248 -10.88 13.19 -22.49
N VAL A 249 -11.32 14.27 -23.15
CA VAL A 249 -10.42 15.14 -23.93
C VAL A 249 -10.58 16.62 -23.56
N PRO A 250 -9.48 17.39 -23.41
CA PRO A 250 -8.10 16.94 -23.28
C PRO A 250 -7.78 16.48 -21.85
N SER A 251 -7.12 15.34 -21.74
CA SER A 251 -6.52 14.83 -20.50
C SER A 251 -5.30 13.99 -20.86
N ASN A 252 -4.15 14.63 -21.06
CA ASN A 252 -2.98 13.99 -21.67
C ASN A 252 -1.65 14.58 -21.14
N THR A 253 -0.54 13.94 -21.52
CA THR A 253 0.83 14.38 -21.27
C THR A 253 1.43 15.02 -22.52
N TYR A 254 2.07 16.18 -22.36
CA TYR A 254 2.66 16.96 -23.45
C TYR A 254 4.14 17.28 -23.19
N PRO A 255 4.99 17.30 -24.22
CA PRO A 255 6.36 17.77 -24.10
C PRO A 255 6.42 19.30 -23.98
N THR A 256 7.50 19.80 -23.39
CA THR A 256 7.74 21.23 -23.15
C THR A 256 9.04 21.70 -23.82
N LEU A 257 9.27 23.02 -23.91
CA LEU A 257 10.48 23.58 -24.54
C LEU A 257 11.78 23.07 -23.88
N ASP A 258 11.79 22.89 -22.55
CA ASP A 258 12.96 22.47 -21.77
C ASP A 258 13.10 20.94 -21.66
N ASN A 259 12.56 20.19 -22.64
CA ASN A 259 12.61 18.72 -22.72
C ASN A 259 12.02 17.99 -21.51
N LYS A 260 11.11 18.64 -20.77
CA LYS A 260 10.29 18.03 -19.72
C LYS A 260 8.90 17.68 -20.24
N GLN A 261 8.09 17.11 -19.36
CA GLN A 261 6.70 16.74 -19.65
C GLN A 261 5.74 17.38 -18.66
N VAL A 262 4.55 17.72 -19.14
CA VAL A 262 3.45 18.30 -18.36
C VAL A 262 2.17 17.52 -18.61
N VAL A 263 1.43 17.23 -17.55
CA VAL A 263 0.07 16.68 -17.63
C VAL A 263 -0.91 17.85 -17.59
N ILE A 264 -1.85 17.88 -18.53
CA ILE A 264 -2.90 18.91 -18.58
C ILE A 264 -4.26 18.21 -18.63
N GLY A 265 -5.14 18.58 -17.70
CA GLY A 265 -6.53 18.13 -17.66
C GLY A 265 -7.48 19.31 -17.84
N ALA A 266 -7.96 19.53 -19.07
CA ALA A 266 -8.92 20.59 -19.39
C ALA A 266 -10.20 20.01 -20.04
N ASN A 267 -10.58 18.80 -19.62
CA ASN A 267 -11.67 18.00 -20.17
C ASN A 267 -13.08 18.51 -19.86
N MET A 268 -13.28 19.36 -18.86
CA MET A 268 -14.57 20.02 -18.62
C MET A 268 -14.80 21.11 -19.67
N ASP A 269 -16.02 21.25 -20.18
CA ASP A 269 -16.35 22.15 -21.30
C ASP A 269 -15.89 23.61 -21.05
N SER A 270 -16.07 24.12 -19.84
CA SER A 270 -15.64 25.47 -19.47
C SER A 270 -14.11 25.61 -19.38
N LEU A 271 -13.39 24.58 -18.93
CA LEU A 271 -11.93 24.57 -18.91
C LEU A 271 -11.35 24.45 -20.31
N TYR A 272 -11.97 23.64 -21.17
CA TYR A 272 -11.58 23.49 -22.56
C TYR A 272 -11.63 24.83 -23.30
N VAL A 273 -12.74 25.56 -23.16
CA VAL A 273 -12.89 26.89 -23.78
C VAL A 273 -11.80 27.85 -23.31
N LYS A 274 -11.53 27.92 -22.00
CA LYS A 274 -10.44 28.73 -21.44
C LYS A 274 -9.08 28.31 -21.96
N MET A 275 -8.83 27.01 -22.09
CA MET A 275 -7.58 26.47 -22.61
C MET A 275 -7.36 26.92 -24.06
N MET A 276 -8.38 26.80 -24.91
CA MET A 276 -8.29 27.20 -26.32
C MET A 276 -8.06 28.72 -26.47
N ASP A 277 -8.68 29.54 -25.61
CA ASP A 277 -8.39 30.98 -25.57
C ASP A 277 -6.95 31.26 -25.14
N LEU A 278 -6.45 30.57 -24.11
CA LEU A 278 -5.10 30.75 -23.56
C LEU A 278 -4.01 30.38 -24.57
N ILE A 279 -4.20 29.28 -25.31
CA ILE A 279 -3.21 28.82 -26.29
C ILE A 279 -3.32 29.52 -27.65
N GLY A 280 -4.28 30.44 -27.81
CA GLY A 280 -4.47 31.20 -29.05
C GLY A 280 -5.14 30.40 -30.18
N GLU A 281 -5.94 29.40 -29.85
CA GLU A 281 -6.63 28.51 -30.81
C GLU A 281 -8.17 28.64 -30.70
N PRO A 282 -8.75 29.85 -30.83
CA PRO A 282 -10.16 30.11 -30.55
C PRO A 282 -11.12 29.37 -31.49
N ALA A 283 -10.67 28.97 -32.69
CA ALA A 283 -11.48 28.19 -33.63
C ALA A 283 -11.82 26.80 -33.07
N LEU A 284 -10.92 26.19 -32.29
CA LEU A 284 -11.13 24.87 -31.70
C LEU A 284 -12.22 24.87 -30.62
N LYS A 285 -12.66 26.05 -30.13
CA LYS A 285 -13.81 26.18 -29.22
C LYS A 285 -15.12 25.67 -29.82
N ALA A 286 -15.21 25.53 -31.15
CA ALA A 286 -16.33 24.89 -31.82
C ALA A 286 -16.56 23.44 -31.33
N HIS A 287 -15.53 22.77 -30.79
CA HIS A 287 -15.63 21.46 -30.14
C HIS A 287 -16.10 21.60 -28.68
N SER A 288 -17.31 22.12 -28.50
CA SER A 288 -17.80 22.62 -27.20
C SER A 288 -18.12 21.53 -26.18
N THR A 289 -18.32 20.28 -26.59
CA THR A 289 -18.66 19.15 -25.70
C THR A 289 -17.62 18.04 -25.80
N ASN A 290 -17.46 17.26 -24.73
CA ASN A 290 -16.49 16.16 -24.70
C ASN A 290 -16.71 15.16 -25.86
N THR A 291 -17.96 14.84 -26.17
CA THR A 291 -18.29 13.93 -27.29
C THR A 291 -17.73 14.43 -28.62
N ILE A 292 -17.81 15.73 -28.90
CA ILE A 292 -17.23 16.33 -30.11
C ILE A 292 -15.71 16.33 -30.01
N ARG A 293 -15.14 16.68 -28.84
CA ARG A 293 -13.69 16.70 -28.63
C ARG A 293 -13.04 15.34 -28.84
N VAL A 294 -13.69 14.24 -28.44
CA VAL A 294 -13.19 12.89 -28.66
C VAL A 294 -12.99 12.60 -30.15
N VAL A 295 -13.89 13.05 -31.02
CA VAL A 295 -13.76 12.91 -32.48
C VAL A 295 -12.57 13.72 -33.03
N HIS A 296 -12.28 14.86 -32.42
CA HIS A 296 -11.21 15.78 -32.83
C HIS A 296 -9.97 15.73 -31.92
N GLN A 297 -9.79 14.65 -31.17
CA GLN A 297 -8.76 14.57 -30.12
C GLN A 297 -7.37 14.87 -30.68
N GLN A 298 -7.01 14.30 -31.82
CA GLN A 298 -5.70 14.50 -32.42
C GLN A 298 -5.41 15.99 -32.68
N ALA A 299 -6.35 16.72 -33.29
CA ALA A 299 -6.16 18.14 -33.59
C ALA A 299 -6.04 18.99 -32.31
N ILE A 300 -6.82 18.64 -31.27
CA ILE A 300 -6.76 19.32 -29.97
C ILE A 300 -5.42 19.06 -29.27
N ASP A 301 -5.00 17.79 -29.22
CA ASP A 301 -3.75 17.38 -28.59
C ASP A 301 -2.54 17.98 -29.35
N GLU A 302 -2.58 18.06 -30.68
CA GLU A 302 -1.55 18.71 -31.50
C GLU A 302 -1.45 20.21 -31.24
N ALA A 303 -2.58 20.91 -31.10
CA ALA A 303 -2.61 22.34 -30.77
C ALA A 303 -2.01 22.60 -29.38
N ILE A 304 -2.40 21.81 -28.37
CA ILE A 304 -1.85 21.91 -27.02
C ILE A 304 -0.35 21.55 -27.01
N ALA A 305 0.06 20.50 -27.71
CA ALA A 305 1.46 20.09 -27.84
C ALA A 305 2.31 21.18 -28.53
N LYS A 306 1.76 21.83 -29.56
CA LYS A 306 2.42 22.93 -30.27
C LYS A 306 2.67 24.09 -29.32
N TRP A 307 1.67 24.51 -28.54
CA TRP A 307 1.81 25.59 -27.56
C TRP A 307 2.79 25.23 -26.44
N THR A 308 2.64 24.06 -25.81
CA THR A 308 3.52 23.61 -24.72
C THR A 308 4.99 23.50 -25.14
N LYS A 309 5.29 23.11 -26.39
CA LYS A 309 6.67 23.11 -26.91
C LYS A 309 7.31 24.49 -27.06
N THR A 310 6.55 25.59 -26.95
CA THR A 310 7.09 26.95 -27.04
C THR A 310 7.52 27.53 -25.70
N LEU A 311 7.17 26.89 -24.58
CA LEU A 311 7.38 27.42 -23.23
C LEU A 311 8.09 26.40 -22.34
N PRO A 312 8.94 26.85 -21.40
CA PRO A 312 9.46 25.95 -20.37
C PRO A 312 8.35 25.51 -19.42
N LEU A 313 8.49 24.33 -18.81
CA LEU A 313 7.50 23.73 -17.90
C LEU A 313 6.97 24.70 -16.83
N ALA A 314 7.87 25.46 -16.18
CA ALA A 314 7.49 26.38 -15.11
C ALA A 314 6.54 27.49 -15.59
N GLU A 315 6.72 27.98 -16.82
CA GLU A 315 5.86 29.02 -17.39
C GLU A 315 4.49 28.45 -17.81
N ILE A 316 4.45 27.22 -18.32
CA ILE A 316 3.20 26.52 -18.62
C ILE A 316 2.38 26.34 -17.34
N VAL A 317 3.00 25.80 -16.29
CA VAL A 317 2.35 25.60 -14.98
C VAL A 317 1.79 26.93 -14.47
N ARG A 318 2.61 27.99 -14.47
CA ARG A 318 2.20 29.33 -14.03
C ARG A 318 1.00 29.88 -14.80
N GLN A 319 0.99 29.76 -16.13
CA GLN A 319 -0.11 30.26 -16.96
C GLN A 319 -1.40 29.47 -16.75
N LEU A 320 -1.31 28.14 -16.68
CA LEU A 320 -2.48 27.28 -16.48
C LEU A 320 -3.06 27.40 -15.07
N ASP A 321 -2.22 27.51 -14.04
CA ASP A 321 -2.66 27.80 -12.66
C ASP A 321 -3.40 29.14 -12.57
N ALA A 322 -2.87 30.19 -13.21
CA ALA A 322 -3.52 31.50 -13.26
C ALA A 322 -4.89 31.46 -13.97
N ALA A 323 -5.08 30.53 -14.91
CA ALA A 323 -6.35 30.29 -15.59
C ALA A 323 -7.27 29.29 -14.85
N ALA A 324 -6.82 28.74 -13.71
CA ALA A 324 -7.46 27.66 -12.98
C ALA A 324 -7.70 26.39 -13.84
N ILE A 325 -6.75 26.07 -14.72
CA ILE A 325 -6.73 24.86 -15.53
C ILE A 325 -5.82 23.83 -14.83
N PRO A 326 -6.32 22.63 -14.47
CA PRO A 326 -5.51 21.59 -13.88
C PRO A 326 -4.28 21.23 -14.71
N VAL A 327 -3.12 21.41 -14.09
CA VAL A 327 -1.80 21.17 -14.66
C VAL A 327 -0.93 20.49 -13.61
N GLY A 328 -0.07 19.56 -14.04
CA GLY A 328 0.88 18.92 -13.15
C GLY A 328 2.20 18.60 -13.85
N PRO A 329 3.36 18.92 -13.24
CA PRO A 329 4.64 18.40 -13.72
C PRO A 329 4.74 16.88 -13.45
N ILE A 330 5.52 16.17 -14.28
CA ILE A 330 5.90 14.77 -14.00
C ILE A 330 7.15 14.78 -13.12
N ASN A 331 6.94 14.79 -11.81
CA ASN A 331 8.01 14.91 -10.82
C ASN A 331 8.78 13.60 -10.62
N SER A 332 10.11 13.69 -10.54
CA SER A 332 10.96 12.67 -9.92
C SER A 332 10.96 12.81 -8.40
N VAL A 333 11.52 11.82 -7.68
CA VAL A 333 11.70 11.90 -6.22
C VAL A 333 12.57 13.11 -5.82
N ALA A 334 13.53 13.51 -6.66
CA ALA A 334 14.35 14.70 -6.42
C ALA A 334 13.51 15.98 -6.48
N ASP A 335 12.65 16.11 -7.50
CA ASP A 335 11.75 17.26 -7.64
C ASP A 335 10.79 17.34 -6.44
N MET A 336 10.17 16.21 -6.08
CA MET A 336 9.27 16.11 -4.92
C MET A 336 9.98 16.52 -3.62
N SER A 337 11.26 16.15 -3.44
CA SER A 337 12.00 16.44 -2.20
C SER A 337 12.26 17.93 -1.96
N THR A 338 12.17 18.73 -3.03
CA THR A 338 12.36 20.19 -2.99
C THR A 338 11.05 20.97 -3.15
N ASP A 339 9.93 20.28 -3.38
CA ASP A 339 8.64 20.91 -3.64
C ASP A 339 8.01 21.49 -2.36
N PRO A 340 7.60 22.78 -2.35
CA PRO A 340 7.01 23.41 -1.17
C PRO A 340 5.70 22.78 -0.68
N HIS A 341 4.89 22.22 -1.57
CA HIS A 341 3.66 21.52 -1.20
C HIS A 341 3.97 20.18 -0.53
N PHE A 342 4.92 19.40 -1.06
CA PHE A 342 5.38 18.16 -0.41
C PHE A 342 5.99 18.45 0.96
N ALA A 343 6.77 19.52 1.09
CA ALA A 343 7.33 19.97 2.37
C ALA A 343 6.22 20.39 3.36
N HIS A 344 5.27 21.23 2.93
CA HIS A 344 4.14 21.67 3.75
C HIS A 344 3.25 20.50 4.19
N ARG A 345 3.11 19.49 3.33
CA ARG A 345 2.39 18.25 3.60
C ARG A 345 3.24 17.21 4.33
N GLU A 346 4.50 17.49 4.63
CA GLU A 346 5.44 16.61 5.34
C GLU A 346 5.53 15.21 4.71
N MET A 347 5.55 15.13 3.37
CA MET A 347 5.42 13.85 2.66
C MET A 347 6.68 12.97 2.74
N PHE A 348 7.82 13.56 3.10
CA PHE A 348 9.07 12.88 3.39
C PHE A 348 9.28 12.87 4.90
N GLU A 349 9.05 11.71 5.50
CA GLU A 349 9.19 11.50 6.94
C GLU A 349 10.64 11.09 7.26
N PRO A 350 11.39 11.89 8.04
CA PRO A 350 12.73 11.52 8.46
C PRO A 350 12.66 10.47 9.57
N VAL A 351 13.42 9.39 9.42
CA VAL A 351 13.56 8.33 10.40
C VAL A 351 15.03 8.08 10.72
N GLN A 352 15.35 7.92 12.00
CA GLN A 352 16.69 7.52 12.41
C GLN A 352 16.81 6.00 12.37
N VAL A 353 17.68 5.51 11.49
CA VAL A 353 18.14 4.12 11.53
C VAL A 353 19.39 4.09 12.42
N PRO A 354 19.47 3.21 13.43
CA PRO A 354 20.68 3.07 14.23
C PRO A 354 21.92 2.85 13.35
N GLY A 355 23.07 3.42 13.70
CA GLY A 355 24.31 3.32 12.91
C GLY A 355 24.38 4.24 11.67
N HIS A 356 23.25 4.71 11.12
CA HIS A 356 23.30 5.66 10.01
C HIS A 356 23.73 7.06 10.47
N GLY A 357 24.70 7.66 9.79
CA GLY A 357 25.22 9.00 10.10
C GLY A 357 24.25 10.16 9.79
N LYS A 358 23.14 9.90 9.10
CA LYS A 358 22.07 10.86 8.84
C LYS A 358 20.70 10.17 8.81
N PRO A 359 19.59 10.88 9.07
CA PRO A 359 18.25 10.32 8.93
C PRO A 359 17.99 9.84 7.49
N LEU A 360 17.24 8.74 7.38
CA LEU A 360 16.68 8.27 6.12
C LEU A 360 15.30 8.90 5.94
N ASN A 361 14.99 9.42 4.75
CA ASN A 361 13.62 9.88 4.45
C ASN A 361 12.81 8.73 3.84
N ILE A 362 11.64 8.47 4.41
CA ILE A 362 10.67 7.49 3.92
C ILE A 362 9.33 8.17 3.61
N PRO A 363 8.43 7.53 2.84
CA PRO A 363 7.10 8.10 2.59
C PRO A 363 6.31 8.26 3.88
N SER A 364 5.77 9.45 4.12
CA SER A 364 4.94 9.75 5.30
C SER A 364 3.68 8.89 5.36
N ILE A 365 3.14 8.74 6.57
CA ILE A 365 1.91 7.99 6.83
C ILE A 365 0.68 8.65 6.17
N SER A 366 -0.16 7.82 5.53
CA SER A 366 -1.45 8.22 4.96
C SER A 366 -2.53 7.20 5.33
N PRO A 367 -3.79 7.63 5.61
CA PRO A 367 -4.27 9.01 5.63
C PRO A 367 -3.80 9.82 6.85
N LYS A 368 -3.80 11.15 6.74
CA LYS A 368 -3.59 12.06 7.90
C LYS A 368 -4.89 12.17 8.69
N LEU A 369 -4.99 11.46 9.83
CA LEU A 369 -6.12 11.59 10.76
C LEU A 369 -5.92 12.78 11.68
N GLN A 370 -6.88 13.71 11.73
CA GLN A 370 -6.75 14.96 12.48
C GLN A 370 -6.62 14.74 14.00
N ALA A 371 -7.47 13.90 14.59
CA ALA A 371 -7.51 13.69 16.05
C ALA A 371 -6.58 12.56 16.52
N THR A 372 -6.28 11.60 15.65
CA THR A 372 -5.51 10.40 16.00
C THR A 372 -4.48 10.09 14.91
N PRO A 373 -3.53 11.01 14.63
CA PRO A 373 -2.56 10.85 13.56
C PRO A 373 -1.71 9.60 13.79
N GLY A 374 -1.45 8.86 12.71
CA GLY A 374 -0.52 7.73 12.76
C GLY A 374 0.91 8.19 13.04
N ARG A 375 1.77 7.26 13.47
CA ARG A 375 3.13 7.57 13.94
C ARG A 375 4.12 6.51 13.49
N THR A 376 5.37 6.90 13.25
CA THR A 376 6.51 5.97 13.17
C THR A 376 7.29 6.03 14.48
N ASN A 377 7.24 4.95 15.25
CA ASN A 377 8.05 4.78 16.47
C ASN A 377 9.46 4.28 16.13
N TRP A 378 9.57 3.43 15.11
CA TRP A 378 10.84 2.98 14.52
C TRP A 378 10.62 2.54 13.06
N PRO A 379 11.62 2.72 12.17
CA PRO A 379 11.47 2.42 10.74
C PRO A 379 11.49 0.93 10.42
N GLY A 380 12.21 0.14 11.20
CA GLY A 380 12.33 -1.30 11.04
C GLY A 380 13.41 -1.81 11.98
N GLN A 381 13.16 -2.95 12.63
CA GLN A 381 14.13 -3.52 13.57
C GLN A 381 15.06 -4.54 12.88
N PRO A 382 16.26 -4.78 13.44
CA PRO A 382 17.11 -5.88 13.02
C PRO A 382 16.37 -7.22 13.06
N LEU A 383 16.80 -8.16 12.23
CA LEU A 383 16.18 -9.49 12.18
C LEU A 383 16.25 -10.18 13.56
N GLY A 384 15.09 -10.60 14.07
CA GLY A 384 14.99 -11.35 15.33
C GLY A 384 15.25 -10.51 16.60
N SER A 385 15.41 -9.19 16.50
CA SER A 385 15.67 -8.35 17.67
C SER A 385 14.51 -8.32 18.68
N GLY A 386 13.29 -8.65 18.23
CA GLY A 386 12.10 -8.75 19.06
C GLY A 386 11.85 -10.15 19.63
N THR A 387 12.58 -11.18 19.19
CA THR A 387 12.31 -12.59 19.51
C THR A 387 12.19 -12.82 21.01
N ARG A 388 13.26 -12.57 21.78
CA ARG A 388 13.23 -12.80 23.24
C ARG A 388 12.19 -11.96 23.95
N ARG A 389 12.10 -10.66 23.61
CA ARG A 389 11.11 -9.76 24.23
C ARG A 389 9.70 -10.32 24.06
N VAL A 390 9.30 -10.66 22.85
CA VAL A 390 7.95 -11.15 22.55
C VAL A 390 7.68 -12.50 23.22
N LEU A 391 8.64 -13.43 23.20
CA LEU A 391 8.48 -14.73 23.87
C LEU A 391 8.33 -14.59 25.40
N LYS A 392 9.03 -13.63 26.01
CA LYS A 392 8.89 -13.36 27.46
C LYS A 392 7.60 -12.61 27.78
N GLU A 393 7.34 -11.49 27.12
CA GLU A 393 6.22 -10.59 27.46
C GLU A 393 4.87 -11.16 27.03
N VAL A 394 4.78 -11.81 25.88
CA VAL A 394 3.51 -12.34 25.34
C VAL A 394 3.28 -13.77 25.79
N LEU A 395 4.30 -14.64 25.67
CA LEU A 395 4.12 -16.06 26.01
C LEU A 395 4.40 -16.37 27.49
N GLY A 396 5.11 -15.51 28.21
CA GLY A 396 5.47 -15.75 29.61
C GLY A 396 6.63 -16.75 29.77
N LEU A 397 7.44 -16.94 28.73
CA LEU A 397 8.60 -17.84 28.82
C LEU A 397 9.69 -17.20 29.69
N SER A 398 10.35 -18.05 30.49
CA SER A 398 11.56 -17.69 31.23
C SER A 398 12.77 -17.54 30.31
N ASP A 399 13.83 -16.86 30.76
CA ASP A 399 15.08 -16.77 30.01
C ASP A 399 15.64 -18.15 29.65
N THR A 400 15.63 -19.09 30.61
CA THR A 400 16.09 -20.47 30.36
C THR A 400 15.30 -21.18 29.26
N GLN A 401 13.98 -20.96 29.18
CA GLN A 401 13.15 -21.53 28.11
C GLN A 401 13.46 -20.90 26.75
N VAL A 402 13.67 -19.58 26.71
CA VAL A 402 14.06 -18.90 25.47
C VAL A 402 15.44 -19.35 25.01
N ASP A 403 16.41 -19.44 25.92
CA ASP A 403 17.78 -19.90 25.63
C ASP A 403 17.78 -21.33 25.06
N ALA A 404 16.94 -22.22 25.62
CA ALA A 404 16.77 -23.57 25.08
C ALA A 404 16.22 -23.55 23.65
N LEU A 405 15.25 -22.68 23.34
CA LEU A 405 14.70 -22.56 21.97
C LEU A 405 15.72 -22.00 20.97
N VAL A 406 16.59 -21.08 21.41
CA VAL A 406 17.69 -20.56 20.59
C VAL A 406 18.74 -21.63 20.34
N MET A 407 19.13 -22.37 21.38
CA MET A 407 20.10 -23.48 21.28
C MET A 407 19.58 -24.60 20.35
N ASP A 408 18.29 -24.92 20.46
CA ASP A 408 17.60 -25.89 19.59
C ASP A 408 17.37 -25.35 18.16
N LYS A 409 17.73 -24.10 17.87
CA LYS A 409 17.52 -23.42 16.58
C LYS A 409 16.05 -23.36 16.15
N VAL A 410 15.15 -23.30 17.12
CA VAL A 410 13.71 -23.10 16.90
C VAL A 410 13.41 -21.62 16.66
N VAL A 411 14.10 -20.75 17.40
CA VAL A 411 14.01 -19.29 17.27
C VAL A 411 15.39 -18.68 17.12
N PHE A 412 15.46 -17.47 16.56
CA PHE A 412 16.72 -16.78 16.30
C PHE A 412 16.64 -15.36 16.85
N GLU A 413 17.73 -14.89 17.43
CA GLU A 413 17.89 -13.53 17.94
C GLU A 413 18.84 -12.76 17.04
N SER A 414 18.72 -11.43 17.03
CA SER A 414 19.74 -10.58 16.40
C SER A 414 21.07 -10.86 17.08
N GLN A 415 22.12 -11.15 16.30
CA GLN A 415 23.47 -11.18 16.88
C GLN A 415 23.75 -9.78 17.44
N ALA A 416 24.04 -9.69 18.73
CA ALA A 416 24.55 -8.44 19.29
C ALA A 416 25.82 -8.10 18.51
N SER A 417 25.78 -7.00 17.75
CA SER A 417 26.98 -6.36 17.26
C SER A 417 27.85 -6.09 18.48
N SER A 418 29.00 -6.79 18.55
CA SER A 418 29.99 -6.64 19.61
C SER A 418 30.74 -5.33 19.47
#